data_AF-A0A413R7N9-F1
#
_entry.id   AF-A0A413R7N9-F1
#
_cell.length_a   1.000
_cell.length_b   1.000
_cell.length_c   1.000
_cell.angle_alpha   90.00
_cell.angle_beta   90.00
_cell.angle_gamma   90.00
#
_symmetry.space_group_name_H-M   'P 1'
#
loop_
_entity.id
_entity.type
_entity.pdbx_description
1 polymer ?
#
loop_
_entity_poly.entity_id
_entity_poly.type
_entity_poly.pdbx_seq_one_letter_code
_entity_poly.pdbx_strand_id
1 'polypeptide(L)'
;MDTFYRHLFIIAERRYPVTLYEQLVIELTNQSFSLQAAYRSGGTPYELSDREPEPYDQQIRDFARMIEEADCVLVGGASGLSAAGGGDFYYEDNATYRRHFGKFAERYGFKGAFEGSFYRWPTAEARWGYLATFLDTTLNAPLRKPYRDLDTIIAEKDFFVLTTNQDTQFVKLYPWEKVAEIQGDHRFFQCSHCCTDEVWNAVEPVSHMVEAMGDGLEVPTELVPRCPHCGAEAFPWVRGYGNFLQGELYEEQYRKVSDWLDAHARQRILFLELGVGRMTPAFIQEPFWALTAQLPQASYIAVNNKTQFLPRAIEDRGLAVRADIADVLADVRKTLGR
;
A
#
# COMPACT_ATOMS: atom_id res chain seq x y z
N MET A 1 11.53 -1.72 -20.70
CA MET A 1 11.15 -1.87 -19.29
C MET A 1 10.55 -0.56 -18.86
N ASP A 2 9.28 -0.59 -18.48
CA ASP A 2 8.60 0.56 -17.89
C ASP A 2 9.39 1.07 -16.67
N THR A 3 9.55 2.39 -16.56
CA THR A 3 10.43 3.07 -15.60
C THR A 3 10.12 2.66 -14.17
N PHE A 4 8.83 2.42 -13.84
CA PHE A 4 8.38 1.97 -12.53
C PHE A 4 9.00 0.64 -12.09
N TYR A 5 9.08 -0.36 -12.98
CA TYR A 5 9.61 -1.68 -12.62
C TYR A 5 11.12 -1.67 -12.35
N ARG A 6 11.85 -0.67 -12.85
CA ARG A 6 13.27 -0.47 -12.48
C ARG A 6 13.44 0.00 -11.04
N HIS A 7 12.40 0.50 -10.39
CA HIS A 7 12.43 0.93 -8.99
C HIS A 7 11.97 -0.17 -8.02
N LEU A 8 11.50 -1.31 -8.53
CA LEU A 8 11.14 -2.49 -7.71
C LEU A 8 12.35 -3.31 -7.25
N PHE A 9 13.57 -3.01 -7.75
CA PHE A 9 14.76 -3.73 -7.31
C PHE A 9 14.98 -3.56 -5.80
N ILE A 10 15.27 -4.68 -5.19
CA ILE A 10 15.71 -4.79 -3.81
C ILE A 10 17.23 -5.00 -3.86
N ILE A 11 17.99 -4.19 -3.12
CA ILE A 11 19.45 -4.10 -3.27
C ILE A 11 20.12 -5.43 -2.88
N ALA A 12 21.09 -5.88 -3.68
CA ALA A 12 21.77 -7.18 -3.54
C ALA A 12 22.95 -7.18 -2.54
N GLU A 13 23.61 -6.04 -2.32
CA GLU A 13 24.61 -5.88 -1.25
C GLU A 13 23.96 -5.24 -0.03
N ARG A 14 23.77 -6.02 1.04
CA ARG A 14 23.05 -5.57 2.22
C ARG A 14 23.90 -5.48 3.45
N ARG A 15 23.67 -4.38 4.18
CA ARG A 15 24.22 -4.14 5.51
C ARG A 15 23.48 -4.93 6.60
N TYR A 16 22.21 -5.25 6.37
CA TYR A 16 21.30 -5.88 7.35
C TYR A 16 20.88 -7.29 6.90
N PRO A 17 20.59 -8.20 7.85
CA PRO A 17 20.11 -9.54 7.53
C PRO A 17 18.67 -9.48 6.98
N VAL A 18 18.43 -10.23 5.90
CA VAL A 18 17.11 -10.33 5.27
C VAL A 18 16.17 -11.13 6.18
N THR A 19 15.00 -10.56 6.47
CA THR A 19 13.98 -11.20 7.32
C THR A 19 13.11 -12.17 6.52
N LEU A 20 12.33 -13.02 7.20
CA LEU A 20 11.49 -14.05 6.56
C LEU A 20 10.53 -13.47 5.53
N TYR A 21 9.73 -12.46 5.94
CA TYR A 21 8.74 -11.87 5.04
C TYR A 21 9.40 -11.13 3.89
N GLU A 22 10.55 -10.51 4.15
CA GLU A 22 11.31 -9.85 3.11
C GLU A 22 11.85 -10.80 2.06
N GLN A 23 12.44 -11.93 2.49
CA GLN A 23 12.92 -12.96 1.58
C GLN A 23 11.82 -13.42 0.63
N LEU A 24 10.62 -13.64 1.16
CA LEU A 24 9.44 -14.01 0.38
C LEU A 24 9.08 -12.92 -0.66
N VAL A 25 9.06 -11.65 -0.25
CA VAL A 25 8.80 -10.53 -1.18
C VAL A 25 9.88 -10.41 -2.26
N ILE A 26 11.16 -10.60 -1.92
CA ILE A 26 12.28 -10.59 -2.88
C ILE A 26 12.09 -11.68 -3.93
N GLU A 27 11.85 -12.91 -3.49
CA GLU A 27 11.69 -14.07 -4.37
C GLU A 27 10.51 -13.89 -5.32
N LEU A 28 9.35 -13.50 -4.80
CA LEU A 28 8.14 -13.28 -5.59
C LEU A 28 8.28 -12.09 -6.55
N THR A 29 8.93 -10.99 -6.10
CA THR A 29 9.21 -9.85 -6.97
C THR A 29 10.12 -10.26 -8.13
N ASN A 30 11.16 -11.04 -7.84
CA ASN A 30 12.08 -11.55 -8.88
C ASN A 30 11.36 -12.47 -9.87
N GLN A 31 10.47 -13.35 -9.39
CA GLN A 31 9.65 -14.20 -10.27
C GLN A 31 8.71 -13.37 -11.14
N SER A 32 8.11 -12.31 -10.58
CA SER A 32 7.15 -11.45 -11.26
C SER A 32 7.69 -10.80 -12.54
N PHE A 33 9.00 -10.58 -12.65
CA PHE A 33 9.63 -10.03 -13.86
C PHE A 33 9.40 -10.91 -15.09
N SER A 34 9.36 -12.23 -14.89
CA SER A 34 9.09 -13.19 -15.98
C SER A 34 7.60 -13.30 -16.32
N LEU A 35 6.72 -12.82 -15.43
CA LEU A 35 5.26 -12.97 -15.48
C LEU A 35 4.52 -11.64 -15.77
N GLN A 36 5.26 -10.55 -16.09
CA GLN A 36 4.71 -9.20 -16.33
C GLN A 36 3.56 -9.14 -17.33
N ALA A 37 3.56 -10.01 -18.35
CA ALA A 37 2.48 -10.04 -19.35
C ALA A 37 1.11 -10.35 -18.72
N ALA A 38 1.07 -11.31 -17.78
CA ALA A 38 -0.16 -11.70 -17.09
C ALA A 38 -0.65 -10.58 -16.15
N TYR A 39 0.26 -9.94 -15.42
CA TYR A 39 -0.09 -8.81 -14.53
C TYR A 39 -0.63 -7.60 -15.30
N ARG A 40 0.00 -7.26 -16.43
CA ARG A 40 -0.40 -6.09 -17.25
C ARG A 40 -1.75 -6.26 -17.93
N SER A 41 -2.17 -7.49 -18.22
CA SER A 41 -3.53 -7.75 -18.73
C SER A 41 -4.60 -7.77 -17.62
N GLY A 42 -4.23 -7.49 -16.37
CA GLY A 42 -5.10 -7.57 -15.20
C GLY A 42 -5.29 -8.99 -14.65
N GLY A 43 -4.68 -10.00 -15.28
CA GLY A 43 -4.76 -11.41 -14.90
C GLY A 43 -3.69 -11.85 -13.91
N THR A 44 -3.60 -13.15 -13.67
CA THR A 44 -2.62 -13.79 -12.77
C THR A 44 -2.04 -15.07 -13.36
N PRO A 45 -0.74 -15.36 -13.14
CA PRO A 45 -0.11 -16.59 -13.64
C PRO A 45 -0.47 -17.83 -12.81
N TYR A 46 -1.14 -17.66 -11.67
CA TYR A 46 -1.54 -18.74 -10.77
C TYR A 46 -2.82 -19.42 -11.26
N GLU A 47 -2.91 -20.74 -11.08
CA GLU A 47 -4.14 -21.48 -11.29
C GLU A 47 -5.18 -21.08 -10.23
N LEU A 48 -6.34 -20.62 -10.69
CA LEU A 48 -7.43 -20.17 -9.85
C LEU A 48 -8.44 -21.29 -9.62
N SER A 49 -9.21 -21.16 -8.53
CA SER A 49 -10.36 -22.01 -8.26
C SER A 49 -11.36 -21.93 -9.41
N ASP A 50 -11.98 -23.07 -9.74
CA ASP A 50 -13.07 -23.19 -10.69
C ASP A 50 -14.45 -23.26 -10.00
N ARG A 51 -14.49 -23.13 -8.67
CA ARG A 51 -15.74 -23.08 -7.89
C ARG A 51 -16.53 -21.83 -8.24
N GLU A 52 -17.83 -22.01 -8.45
CA GLU A 52 -18.73 -20.87 -8.57
C GLU A 52 -18.77 -20.10 -7.24
N PRO A 53 -18.65 -18.77 -7.26
CA PRO A 53 -18.79 -17.98 -6.06
C PRO A 53 -20.17 -18.14 -5.43
N GLU A 54 -20.19 -18.35 -4.11
CA GLU A 54 -21.41 -18.29 -3.32
C GLU A 54 -22.11 -16.91 -3.48
N PRO A 55 -23.44 -16.81 -3.25
CA PRO A 55 -24.12 -15.53 -3.25
C PRO A 55 -23.49 -14.52 -2.28
N TYR A 56 -23.53 -13.22 -2.61
CA TYR A 56 -22.88 -12.16 -1.84
C TYR A 56 -23.20 -12.23 -0.33
N ASP A 57 -24.47 -12.35 0.05
CA ASP A 57 -24.87 -12.44 1.46
C ASP A 57 -24.25 -13.65 2.18
N GLN A 58 -24.02 -14.75 1.47
CA GLN A 58 -23.34 -15.92 2.02
C GLN A 58 -21.83 -15.65 2.17
N GLN A 59 -21.19 -15.02 1.18
CA GLN A 59 -19.79 -14.58 1.30
C GLN A 59 -19.57 -13.64 2.50
N ILE A 60 -20.50 -12.71 2.77
CA ILE A 60 -20.43 -11.82 3.95
C ILE A 60 -20.53 -12.61 5.26
N ARG A 61 -21.44 -13.59 5.33
CA ARG A 61 -21.56 -14.48 6.50
C ARG A 61 -20.29 -15.31 6.69
N ASP A 62 -19.72 -15.83 5.62
CA ASP A 62 -18.47 -16.61 5.68
C ASP A 62 -17.27 -15.75 6.08
N PHE A 63 -17.17 -14.52 5.58
CA PHE A 63 -16.16 -13.57 6.04
C PHE A 63 -16.31 -13.34 7.55
N ALA A 64 -17.50 -12.94 8.03
CA ALA A 64 -17.74 -12.71 9.45
C ALA A 64 -17.34 -13.93 10.31
N ARG A 65 -17.76 -15.13 9.90
CA ARG A 65 -17.40 -16.39 10.56
C ARG A 65 -15.88 -16.63 10.57
N MET A 66 -15.20 -16.42 9.45
CA MET A 66 -13.74 -16.58 9.37
C MET A 66 -12.99 -15.59 10.27
N ILE A 67 -13.51 -14.36 10.44
CA ILE A 67 -12.99 -13.41 11.43
C ILE A 67 -13.17 -13.97 12.84
N GLU A 68 -14.36 -14.44 13.19
CA GLU A 68 -14.65 -15.01 14.52
C GLU A 68 -13.78 -16.23 14.85
N GLU A 69 -13.58 -17.13 13.89
CA GLU A 69 -12.80 -18.37 14.03
C GLU A 69 -11.28 -18.14 14.12
N ALA A 70 -10.77 -17.04 13.55
CA ALA A 70 -9.35 -16.73 13.56
C ALA A 70 -8.86 -16.40 14.98
N ASP A 71 -7.67 -16.89 15.32
CA ASP A 71 -7.00 -16.52 16.57
C ASP A 71 -6.38 -15.12 16.44
N CYS A 72 -5.87 -14.82 15.25
CA CYS A 72 -5.23 -13.55 14.91
C CYS A 72 -5.40 -13.21 13.43
N VAL A 73 -5.21 -11.93 13.08
CA VAL A 73 -5.44 -11.41 11.72
C VAL A 73 -4.21 -10.65 11.21
N LEU A 74 -3.66 -11.04 10.07
CA LEU A 74 -2.70 -10.22 9.34
C LEU A 74 -3.43 -9.49 8.21
N VAL A 75 -3.56 -8.17 8.36
CA VAL A 75 -4.20 -7.30 7.37
C VAL A 75 -3.18 -6.88 6.33
N GLY A 76 -3.47 -7.11 5.05
CA GLY A 76 -2.73 -6.61 3.90
C GLY A 76 -3.54 -5.54 3.18
N GLY A 77 -3.24 -4.26 3.44
CA GLY A 77 -3.97 -3.14 2.83
C GLY A 77 -3.22 -2.48 1.67
N ALA A 78 -3.90 -2.24 0.56
CA ALA A 78 -3.35 -1.55 -0.61
C ALA A 78 -4.29 -0.45 -1.14
N SER A 79 -3.98 0.10 -2.32
CA SER A 79 -4.59 1.35 -2.79
C SER A 79 -6.10 1.23 -3.00
N GLY A 80 -6.61 0.03 -3.31
CA GLY A 80 -8.05 -0.22 -3.44
C GLY A 80 -8.83 0.05 -2.14
N LEU A 81 -8.26 -0.25 -0.96
CA LEU A 81 -8.90 0.05 0.33
C LEU A 81 -9.10 1.55 0.53
N SER A 82 -8.11 2.34 0.10
CA SER A 82 -8.20 3.81 0.15
C SER A 82 -9.13 4.38 -0.91
N ALA A 83 -9.13 3.83 -2.12
CA ALA A 83 -10.04 4.23 -3.19
C ALA A 83 -11.51 4.03 -2.79
N ALA A 84 -11.84 2.90 -2.16
CA ALA A 84 -13.20 2.63 -1.66
C ALA A 84 -13.69 3.66 -0.63
N GLY A 85 -12.77 4.37 0.03
CA GLY A 85 -13.07 5.45 0.97
C GLY A 85 -12.99 6.86 0.39
N GLY A 86 -12.96 7.02 -0.94
CA GLY A 86 -12.80 8.31 -1.63
C GLY A 86 -11.34 8.77 -1.82
N GLY A 87 -10.38 7.86 -1.67
CA GLY A 87 -8.96 8.07 -2.03
C GLY A 87 -8.63 7.66 -3.47
N ASP A 88 -9.56 7.87 -4.40
CA ASP A 88 -9.55 7.33 -5.77
C ASP A 88 -8.90 8.28 -6.80
N PHE A 89 -8.11 9.24 -6.36
CA PHE A 89 -7.52 10.29 -7.22
C PHE A 89 -6.29 9.86 -8.03
N TYR A 90 -5.79 8.64 -7.86
CA TYR A 90 -4.49 8.22 -8.40
C TYR A 90 -4.51 7.95 -9.91
N TYR A 91 -5.53 7.28 -10.45
CA TYR A 91 -5.45 6.67 -11.78
C TYR A 91 -6.45 7.20 -12.80
N GLU A 92 -7.45 7.95 -12.35
CA GLU A 92 -8.56 8.38 -13.19
C GLU A 92 -8.77 9.89 -13.09
N ASP A 93 -9.24 10.48 -14.18
CA ASP A 93 -9.64 11.86 -14.24
C ASP A 93 -11.05 12.05 -13.64
N ASN A 94 -11.15 11.89 -12.32
CA ASN A 94 -12.40 11.94 -11.57
C ASN A 94 -12.52 13.20 -10.69
N ALA A 95 -13.66 13.33 -10.00
CA ALA A 95 -13.95 14.50 -9.16
C ALA A 95 -12.94 14.68 -8.01
N THR A 96 -12.51 13.58 -7.37
CA THR A 96 -11.51 13.62 -6.29
C THR A 96 -10.17 14.10 -6.82
N TYR A 97 -9.71 13.56 -7.94
CA TYR A 97 -8.49 14.01 -8.60
C TYR A 97 -8.56 15.49 -8.99
N ARG A 98 -9.64 15.91 -9.66
CA ARG A 98 -9.84 17.31 -10.08
C ARG A 98 -9.88 18.27 -8.90
N ARG A 99 -10.43 17.85 -7.76
CA ARG A 99 -10.47 18.66 -6.53
C ARG A 99 -9.06 19.02 -6.02
N HIS A 100 -8.13 18.07 -6.05
CA HIS A 100 -6.78 18.27 -5.47
C HIS A 100 -5.75 18.72 -6.51
N PHE A 101 -5.87 18.25 -7.75
CA PHE A 101 -4.87 18.43 -8.80
C PHE A 101 -5.39 19.18 -10.01
N GLY A 102 -6.58 19.81 -9.95
CA GLY A 102 -7.23 20.49 -11.08
C GLY A 102 -6.29 21.44 -11.83
N LYS A 103 -5.53 22.26 -11.11
CA LYS A 103 -4.53 23.18 -11.68
C LYS A 103 -3.45 22.47 -12.52
N PHE A 104 -3.01 21.28 -12.09
CA PHE A 104 -2.06 20.47 -12.85
C PHE A 104 -2.73 19.73 -14.01
N ALA A 105 -3.94 19.22 -13.81
CA ALA A 105 -4.73 18.55 -14.84
C ALA A 105 -5.02 19.50 -16.02
N GLU A 106 -5.35 20.76 -15.75
CA GLU A 106 -5.57 21.79 -16.76
C GLU A 106 -4.28 22.17 -17.51
N ARG A 107 -3.17 22.32 -16.77
CA ARG A 107 -1.90 22.76 -17.35
C ARG A 107 -1.19 21.67 -18.17
N TYR A 108 -1.23 20.42 -17.70
CA TYR A 108 -0.41 19.32 -18.20
C TYR A 108 -1.22 18.18 -18.84
N GLY A 109 -2.55 18.15 -18.65
CA GLY A 109 -3.42 17.13 -19.24
C GLY A 109 -3.33 15.75 -18.60
N PHE A 110 -2.78 15.65 -17.38
CA PHE A 110 -2.65 14.38 -16.65
C PHE A 110 -4.01 13.76 -16.32
N LYS A 111 -4.10 12.44 -16.47
CA LYS A 111 -5.28 11.63 -16.11
C LYS A 111 -5.01 10.88 -14.82
N GLY A 112 -5.33 11.53 -13.70
CA GLY A 112 -5.04 11.02 -12.36
C GLY A 112 -3.68 11.47 -11.82
N ALA A 113 -3.53 11.44 -10.50
CA ALA A 113 -2.34 11.96 -9.82
C ALA A 113 -1.07 11.11 -10.01
N PHE A 114 -1.20 9.85 -10.42
CA PHE A 114 -0.03 8.99 -10.59
C PHE A 114 0.80 9.36 -11.82
N GLU A 115 0.18 9.93 -12.86
CA GLU A 115 0.89 10.34 -14.07
C GLU A 115 1.93 11.45 -13.81
N GLY A 116 1.60 12.43 -12.96
CA GLY A 116 2.53 13.53 -12.66
C GLY A 116 3.73 13.12 -11.83
N SER A 117 3.67 11.99 -11.11
CA SER A 117 4.81 11.42 -10.38
C SER A 117 5.94 10.94 -11.30
N PHE A 118 5.63 10.60 -12.56
CA PHE A 118 6.62 10.18 -13.58
C PHE A 118 6.90 11.26 -14.62
N TYR A 119 6.26 12.42 -14.51
CA TYR A 119 6.47 13.51 -15.44
C TYR A 119 7.89 14.06 -15.33
N ARG A 120 8.51 14.35 -16.47
CA ARG A 120 9.83 14.98 -16.53
C ARG A 120 9.68 16.49 -16.33
N TRP A 121 9.62 16.89 -15.06
CA TRP A 121 9.52 18.29 -14.65
C TRP A 121 10.70 19.13 -15.15
N PRO A 122 10.47 20.35 -15.66
CA PRO A 122 11.54 21.21 -16.18
C PRO A 122 12.40 21.84 -15.08
N THR A 123 11.84 22.02 -13.88
CA THR A 123 12.47 22.67 -12.72
C THR A 123 12.15 21.89 -11.44
N ALA A 124 12.98 22.05 -10.42
CA ALA A 124 12.73 21.43 -9.11
C ALA A 124 11.51 22.06 -8.43
N GLU A 125 11.30 23.36 -8.63
CA GLU A 125 10.18 24.15 -8.16
C GLU A 125 8.84 23.62 -8.66
N ALA A 126 8.73 23.32 -9.96
CA ALA A 126 7.53 22.73 -10.54
C ALA A 126 7.32 21.28 -10.07
N ARG A 127 8.40 20.50 -9.96
CA ARG A 127 8.33 19.15 -9.40
C ARG A 127 7.79 19.17 -7.98
N TRP A 128 8.35 20.01 -7.11
CA TRP A 128 7.92 20.12 -5.72
C TRP A 128 6.55 20.77 -5.57
N GLY A 129 6.12 21.63 -6.49
CA GLY A 129 4.73 22.08 -6.53
C GLY A 129 3.76 20.90 -6.68
N TYR A 130 4.08 19.97 -7.57
CA TYR A 130 3.29 18.75 -7.74
C TYR A 130 3.41 17.80 -6.54
N LEU A 131 4.63 17.48 -6.12
CA LEU A 131 4.87 16.54 -5.02
C LEU A 131 4.29 17.05 -3.70
N ALA A 132 4.45 18.33 -3.37
CA ALA A 132 3.86 18.91 -2.16
C ALA A 132 2.33 18.79 -2.18
N THR A 133 1.69 19.07 -3.32
CA THR A 133 0.23 18.86 -3.48
C THR A 133 -0.16 17.40 -3.25
N PHE A 134 0.64 16.47 -3.78
CA PHE A 134 0.39 15.03 -3.62
C PHE A 134 0.54 14.56 -2.17
N LEU A 135 1.66 14.92 -1.54
CA LEU A 135 1.96 14.57 -0.16
C LEU A 135 0.90 15.16 0.77
N ASP A 136 0.56 16.44 0.61
CA ASP A 136 -0.49 17.12 1.38
C ASP A 136 -1.85 16.41 1.27
N THR A 137 -2.26 16.06 0.04
CA THR A 137 -3.51 15.34 -0.22
C THR A 137 -3.58 14.03 0.56
N THR A 138 -2.45 13.33 0.73
CA THR A 138 -2.40 12.06 1.47
C THR A 138 -2.24 12.25 2.99
N LEU A 139 -1.33 13.12 3.41
CA LEU A 139 -1.03 13.39 4.83
C LEU A 139 -2.28 13.94 5.54
N ASN A 140 -2.97 14.89 4.90
CA ASN A 140 -4.14 15.58 5.47
C ASN A 140 -5.48 14.93 5.12
N ALA A 141 -5.49 13.78 4.43
CA ALA A 141 -6.72 13.04 4.19
C ALA A 141 -7.39 12.64 5.52
N PRO A 142 -8.68 12.93 5.75
CA PRO A 142 -9.37 12.46 6.94
C PRO A 142 -9.39 10.92 6.97
N LEU A 143 -9.51 10.34 8.16
CA LEU A 143 -9.64 8.89 8.31
C LEU A 143 -10.89 8.42 7.55
N ARG A 144 -10.69 7.56 6.57
CA ARG A 144 -11.73 7.08 5.65
C ARG A 144 -12.61 6.01 6.29
N LYS A 145 -13.87 5.92 5.84
CA LYS A 145 -14.87 4.98 6.40
C LYS A 145 -14.42 3.51 6.39
N PRO A 146 -13.86 2.95 5.29
CA PRO A 146 -13.44 1.55 5.26
C PRO A 146 -12.42 1.20 6.36
N TYR A 147 -11.53 2.13 6.71
CA TYR A 147 -10.54 1.93 7.77
C TYR A 147 -11.20 1.87 9.16
N ARG A 148 -12.23 2.69 9.42
CA ARG A 148 -13.00 2.66 10.67
C ARG A 148 -13.82 1.38 10.79
N ASP A 149 -14.42 0.94 9.69
CA ASP A 149 -15.18 -0.31 9.67
C ASP A 149 -14.25 -1.50 9.91
N LEU A 150 -13.09 -1.53 9.25
CA LEU A 150 -12.05 -2.53 9.47
C LEU A 150 -11.58 -2.56 10.93
N ASP A 151 -11.24 -1.40 11.51
CA ASP A 151 -10.86 -1.28 12.93
C ASP A 151 -11.91 -1.90 13.85
N THR A 152 -13.19 -1.62 13.59
CA THR A 152 -14.30 -2.23 14.34
C THR A 152 -14.41 -3.75 14.16
N ILE A 153 -14.15 -4.26 12.94
CA ILE A 153 -14.19 -5.70 12.62
C ILE A 153 -13.04 -6.47 13.30
N ILE A 154 -11.89 -5.84 13.52
CA ILE A 154 -10.72 -6.53 14.10
C ILE A 154 -10.40 -6.12 15.54
N ALA A 155 -11.19 -5.24 16.15
CA ALA A 155 -10.94 -4.68 17.49
C ALA A 155 -10.71 -5.73 18.59
N GLU A 156 -11.37 -6.89 18.51
CA GLU A 156 -11.28 -7.97 19.49
C GLU A 156 -10.24 -9.05 19.11
N LYS A 157 -9.48 -8.85 18.05
CA LYS A 157 -8.48 -9.80 17.55
C LYS A 157 -7.08 -9.30 17.87
N ASP A 158 -6.15 -10.23 18.06
CA ASP A 158 -4.75 -9.90 17.86
C ASP A 158 -4.54 -9.68 16.35
N PHE A 159 -3.91 -8.57 15.99
CA PHE A 159 -3.73 -8.23 14.60
C PHE A 159 -2.47 -7.40 14.36
N PHE A 160 -1.98 -7.52 13.14
CA PHE A 160 -0.92 -6.70 12.60
C PHE A 160 -1.28 -6.21 11.20
N VAL A 161 -0.81 -5.02 10.84
CA VAL A 161 -1.09 -4.43 9.53
C VAL A 161 0.19 -4.35 8.72
N LEU A 162 0.12 -4.91 7.51
CA LEU A 162 1.07 -4.71 6.44
C LEU A 162 0.41 -3.86 5.36
N THR A 163 1.09 -2.82 4.88
CA THR A 163 0.54 -2.00 3.80
C THR A 163 1.58 -1.58 2.77
N THR A 164 1.12 -1.50 1.52
CA THR A 164 1.84 -0.83 0.42
C THR A 164 1.39 0.62 0.22
N ASN A 165 0.39 1.08 0.98
CA ASN A 165 -0.05 2.47 0.91
C ASN A 165 0.94 3.36 1.66
N GLN A 166 1.09 4.57 1.14
CA GLN A 166 1.98 5.60 1.68
C GLN A 166 1.17 6.75 2.32
N ASP A 167 -0.15 6.59 2.44
CA ASP A 167 -1.11 7.67 2.66
C ASP A 167 -1.58 7.84 4.11
N THR A 168 -0.85 7.24 5.04
CA THR A 168 -0.99 7.42 6.50
C THR A 168 -2.32 6.98 7.13
N GLN A 169 -3.22 6.30 6.40
CA GLN A 169 -4.54 5.95 6.95
C GLN A 169 -4.46 5.01 8.16
N PHE A 170 -3.60 3.98 8.11
CA PHE A 170 -3.45 3.03 9.21
C PHE A 170 -2.77 3.63 10.45
N VAL A 171 -1.76 4.47 10.25
CA VAL A 171 -1.00 5.12 11.34
C VAL A 171 -1.78 6.24 12.04
N LYS A 172 -2.95 6.63 11.49
CA LYS A 172 -3.95 7.46 12.19
C LYS A 172 -4.77 6.67 13.22
N LEU A 173 -4.80 5.33 13.10
CA LEU A 173 -5.55 4.43 13.98
C LEU A 173 -4.63 3.70 14.97
N TYR A 174 -3.50 3.22 14.48
CA TYR A 174 -2.68 2.26 15.21
C TYR A 174 -1.31 2.83 15.58
N PRO A 175 -0.74 2.38 16.72
CA PRO A 175 0.61 2.76 17.09
C PRO A 175 1.62 2.21 16.07
N TRP A 176 2.81 2.81 16.07
CA TRP A 176 3.88 2.55 15.12
C TRP A 176 4.27 1.07 15.02
N GLU A 177 4.21 0.35 16.14
CA GLU A 177 4.61 -1.04 16.30
C GLU A 177 3.61 -2.03 15.68
N LYS A 178 2.40 -1.58 15.32
CA LYS A 178 1.34 -2.43 14.72
C LYS A 178 1.24 -2.33 13.20
N VAL A 179 2.02 -1.45 12.57
CA VAL A 179 1.93 -1.17 11.13
C VAL A 179 3.31 -1.26 10.49
N ALA A 180 3.37 -1.99 9.37
CA ALA A 180 4.54 -2.05 8.48
C ALA A 180 4.22 -1.38 7.13
N GLU A 181 4.87 -0.25 6.86
CA GLU A 181 4.75 0.53 5.62
C GLU A 181 5.91 0.17 4.65
N ILE A 182 5.88 -1.04 4.09
CA ILE A 182 7.01 -1.66 3.35
C ILE A 182 7.32 -1.01 1.99
N GLN A 183 6.48 -0.10 1.51
CA GLN A 183 6.72 0.69 0.29
C GLN A 183 7.10 2.15 0.59
N GLY A 184 7.35 2.45 1.86
CA GLY A 184 7.62 3.78 2.36
C GLY A 184 6.41 4.51 2.92
N ASP A 185 6.63 5.72 3.39
CA ASP A 185 5.66 6.55 4.09
C ASP A 185 5.85 8.04 3.74
N HIS A 186 4.78 8.72 3.32
CA HIS A 186 4.82 10.13 2.93
C HIS A 186 5.14 11.10 4.07
N ARG A 187 5.14 10.66 5.33
CA ARG A 187 5.61 11.46 6.47
C ARG A 187 7.12 11.69 6.46
N PHE A 188 7.86 10.98 5.61
CA PHE A 188 9.31 11.02 5.58
C PHE A 188 9.88 11.42 4.23
N PHE A 189 11.00 12.13 4.30
CA PHE A 189 11.91 12.42 3.21
C PHE A 189 13.22 11.65 3.40
N GLN A 190 13.96 11.47 2.30
CA GLN A 190 15.29 10.88 2.24
C GLN A 190 16.21 11.69 1.31
N CYS A 191 17.51 11.41 1.36
CA CYS A 191 18.48 12.00 0.44
C CYS A 191 18.30 11.39 -0.95
N SER A 192 18.26 12.20 -2.01
CA SER A 192 18.29 11.69 -3.39
C SER A 192 19.58 10.93 -3.74
N HIS A 193 20.66 11.13 -2.99
CA HIS A 193 21.91 10.36 -3.14
C HIS A 193 22.07 9.21 -2.14
N CYS A 194 21.13 9.02 -1.19
CA CYS A 194 21.31 8.11 -0.05
C CYS A 194 22.68 8.29 0.66
N CYS A 195 23.10 9.54 0.90
CA CYS A 195 24.42 9.81 1.50
C CYS A 195 24.54 9.38 2.97
N THR A 196 23.40 9.23 3.66
CA THR A 196 23.27 8.74 5.02
C THR A 196 22.09 7.77 5.11
N ASP A 197 22.06 6.98 6.18
CA ASP A 197 20.96 6.06 6.54
C ASP A 197 19.89 6.79 7.37
N GLU A 198 19.56 8.03 6.98
CA GLU A 198 18.63 8.87 7.72
C GLU A 198 17.42 9.21 6.85
N VAL A 199 16.25 9.26 7.50
CA VAL A 199 15.04 9.86 6.98
C VAL A 199 14.60 11.00 7.88
N TRP A 200 13.89 11.99 7.33
CA TRP A 200 13.48 13.19 8.06
C TRP A 200 12.02 13.52 7.83
N ASN A 201 11.42 14.26 8.76
CA ASN A 201 10.01 14.62 8.70
C ASN A 201 9.70 15.46 7.44
N ALA A 202 8.66 15.07 6.72
CA ALA A 202 8.15 15.76 5.54
C ALA A 202 6.90 16.60 5.82
N VAL A 203 6.21 16.39 6.95
CA VAL A 203 4.88 16.95 7.23
C VAL A 203 4.91 18.48 7.29
N GLU A 204 5.76 19.05 8.14
CA GLU A 204 5.87 20.51 8.28
C GLU A 204 6.44 21.18 7.01
N PRO A 205 7.54 20.68 6.40
CA PRO A 205 8.02 21.22 5.13
C PRO A 205 6.96 21.21 4.02
N VAL A 206 6.18 20.14 3.87
CA VAL A 206 5.12 20.05 2.87
C VAL A 206 4.03 21.08 3.12
N SER A 207 3.63 21.28 4.38
CA SER A 207 2.64 22.31 4.75
C SER A 207 3.11 23.71 4.32
N HIS A 208 4.36 24.07 4.60
CA HIS A 208 4.92 25.36 4.18
C HIS A 208 5.01 25.50 2.65
N MET A 209 5.36 24.43 1.93
CA MET A 209 5.37 24.42 0.47
C MET A 209 3.99 24.68 -0.12
N VAL A 210 2.94 24.04 0.42
CA VAL A 210 1.57 24.22 -0.05
C VAL A 210 1.05 25.63 0.25
N GLU A 211 1.32 26.14 1.44
CA GLU A 211 0.94 27.51 1.82
C GLU A 211 1.61 28.56 0.92
N ALA A 212 2.93 28.45 0.72
CA ALA A 212 3.68 29.41 -0.09
C ALA A 212 3.35 29.32 -1.60
N MET A 213 3.02 28.13 -2.10
CA MET A 213 2.61 27.93 -3.49
C MET A 213 1.22 28.49 -3.78
N GLY A 214 0.27 28.36 -2.84
CA GLY A 214 -1.13 28.74 -3.04
C GLY A 214 -1.75 28.10 -4.29
N ASP A 215 -2.38 28.92 -5.13
CA ASP A 215 -2.99 28.49 -6.41
C ASP A 215 -1.96 28.29 -7.54
N GLY A 216 -0.69 28.61 -7.30
CA GLY A 216 0.40 28.42 -8.25
C GLY A 216 0.74 26.94 -8.51
N LEU A 217 1.67 26.69 -9.42
CA LEU A 217 2.11 25.34 -9.81
C LEU A 217 3.54 25.00 -9.34
N GLU A 218 4.23 25.97 -8.73
CA GLU A 218 5.63 25.88 -8.38
C GLU A 218 5.82 26.36 -6.94
N VAL A 219 6.71 25.69 -6.20
CA VAL A 219 7.14 26.18 -4.88
C VAL A 219 8.26 27.21 -5.04
N PRO A 220 8.42 28.16 -4.10
CA PRO A 220 9.62 28.99 -4.04
C PRO A 220 10.91 28.17 -3.97
N THR A 221 11.97 28.62 -4.64
CA THR A 221 13.26 27.91 -4.73
C THR A 221 13.86 27.58 -3.35
N GLU A 222 13.70 28.48 -2.37
CA GLU A 222 14.17 28.31 -1.00
C GLU A 222 13.44 27.19 -0.24
N LEU A 223 12.25 26.79 -0.70
CA LEU A 223 11.47 25.70 -0.10
C LEU A 223 11.71 24.35 -0.78
N VAL A 224 12.49 24.29 -1.86
CA VAL A 224 12.92 23.00 -2.44
C VAL A 224 13.77 22.26 -1.38
N PRO A 225 13.30 21.11 -0.85
CA PRO A 225 13.93 20.47 0.29
C PRO A 225 15.29 19.88 -0.10
N ARG A 226 16.27 20.07 0.79
CA ARG A 226 17.65 19.60 0.60
C ARG A 226 18.09 18.74 1.78
N CYS A 227 18.93 17.77 1.48
CA CYS A 227 19.59 16.95 2.47
C CYS A 227 20.48 17.83 3.37
N PRO A 228 20.33 17.74 4.70
CA PRO A 228 21.11 18.56 5.64
C PRO A 228 22.61 18.18 5.65
N HIS A 229 22.96 17.00 5.13
CA HIS A 229 24.34 16.48 5.13
C HIS A 229 25.14 16.84 3.89
N CYS A 230 24.54 16.74 2.69
CA CYS A 230 25.27 16.93 1.43
C CYS A 230 24.66 18.00 0.50
N GLY A 231 23.54 18.63 0.87
CA GLY A 231 22.89 19.68 0.08
C GLY A 231 22.17 19.21 -1.19
N ALA A 232 22.23 17.92 -1.52
CA ALA A 232 21.44 17.32 -2.59
C ALA A 232 19.94 17.47 -2.34
N GLU A 233 19.13 17.46 -3.38
CA GLU A 233 17.67 17.53 -3.22
C GLU A 233 17.14 16.32 -2.43
N ALA A 234 16.08 16.49 -1.65
CA ALA A 234 15.41 15.38 -0.99
C ALA A 234 14.50 14.63 -1.99
N PHE A 235 14.10 13.41 -1.64
CA PHE A 235 12.94 12.71 -2.20
C PHE A 235 12.00 12.30 -1.07
N PRO A 236 10.68 12.12 -1.34
CA PRO A 236 9.83 11.34 -0.45
C PRO A 236 10.42 9.96 -0.21
N TRP A 237 10.41 9.48 1.05
CA TRP A 237 10.89 8.14 1.40
C TRP A 237 9.86 7.09 1.00
N VAL A 238 9.70 6.91 -0.30
CA VAL A 238 8.76 5.97 -0.89
C VAL A 238 9.27 5.47 -2.22
N ARG A 239 8.86 4.25 -2.58
CA ARG A 239 9.23 3.67 -3.86
C ARG A 239 8.51 4.39 -5.01
N GLY A 240 9.27 4.91 -5.97
CA GLY A 240 8.73 5.47 -7.22
C GLY A 240 9.29 6.83 -7.65
N TYR A 241 9.94 7.58 -6.76
CA TYR A 241 10.49 8.92 -7.06
C TYR A 241 11.98 8.93 -7.43
N GLY A 242 12.61 7.75 -7.53
CA GLY A 242 14.05 7.60 -7.77
C GLY A 242 14.61 6.40 -7.03
N ASN A 243 15.63 6.61 -6.21
CA ASN A 243 16.07 5.61 -5.24
C ASN A 243 15.08 5.53 -4.05
N PHE A 244 15.02 4.37 -3.43
CA PHE A 244 14.30 4.14 -2.18
C PHE A 244 15.31 3.68 -1.15
N LEU A 245 15.52 4.46 -0.09
CA LEU A 245 16.51 4.18 0.93
C LEU A 245 16.09 2.93 1.72
N GLN A 246 16.81 1.83 1.48
CA GLN A 246 16.66 0.54 2.19
C GLN A 246 17.58 0.51 3.41
N GLY A 247 17.28 1.44 4.33
CA GLY A 247 18.03 1.73 5.54
C GLY A 247 17.46 1.12 6.82
N GLU A 248 17.87 1.60 7.99
CA GLU A 248 17.37 1.12 9.30
C GLU A 248 15.84 1.10 9.37
N LEU A 249 15.19 2.19 8.91
CA LEU A 249 13.73 2.30 8.93
C LEU A 249 13.05 1.28 8.01
N TYR A 250 13.62 1.04 6.83
CA TYR A 250 13.10 0.04 5.89
C TYR A 250 13.17 -1.37 6.49
N GLU A 251 14.32 -1.72 7.06
CA GLU A 251 14.54 -3.02 7.71
C GLU A 251 13.63 -3.20 8.93
N GLU A 252 13.36 -2.12 9.66
CA GLU A 252 12.41 -2.12 10.76
C GLU A 252 11.00 -2.54 10.29
N GLN A 253 10.50 -2.03 9.16
CA GLN A 253 9.17 -2.40 8.66
C GLN A 253 9.07 -3.90 8.36
N TYR A 254 10.09 -4.47 7.72
CA TYR A 254 10.14 -5.89 7.40
C TYR A 254 10.35 -6.79 8.62
N ARG A 255 11.13 -6.32 9.61
CA ARG A 255 11.29 -6.99 10.89
C ARG A 255 9.97 -7.06 11.66
N LYS A 256 9.20 -5.97 11.76
CA LYS A 256 7.92 -5.99 12.49
C LYS A 256 6.96 -7.06 11.97
N VAL A 257 6.78 -7.15 10.65
CA VAL A 257 5.87 -8.15 10.07
C VAL A 257 6.42 -9.58 10.20
N SER A 258 7.74 -9.76 10.08
CA SER A 258 8.37 -11.07 10.23
C SER A 258 8.30 -11.57 11.68
N ASP A 259 8.63 -10.71 12.65
CA ASP A 259 8.55 -11.03 14.08
C ASP A 259 7.11 -11.38 14.50
N TRP A 260 6.12 -10.63 13.97
CA TRP A 260 4.71 -10.93 14.23
C TRP A 260 4.32 -12.29 13.63
N LEU A 261 4.70 -12.59 12.39
CA LEU A 261 4.43 -13.90 11.77
C LEU A 261 5.05 -15.04 12.56
N ASP A 262 6.31 -14.92 12.97
CA ASP A 262 7.02 -15.95 13.73
C ASP A 262 6.35 -16.21 15.09
N ALA A 263 5.89 -15.16 15.77
CA ALA A 263 5.18 -15.27 17.04
C ALA A 263 3.81 -15.99 16.92
N HIS A 264 3.19 -15.96 15.74
CA HIS A 264 1.82 -16.46 15.51
C HIS A 264 1.77 -17.70 14.60
N ALA A 265 2.91 -18.23 14.12
CA ALA A 265 2.99 -19.28 13.10
C ALA A 265 2.25 -20.60 13.44
N ARG A 266 1.90 -20.83 14.71
CA ARG A 266 1.16 -22.02 15.19
C ARG A 266 -0.31 -21.75 15.53
N GLN A 267 -0.80 -20.57 15.20
CA GLN A 267 -2.19 -20.16 15.43
C GLN A 267 -3.00 -20.17 14.13
N ARG A 268 -4.31 -20.05 14.23
CA ARG A 268 -5.19 -19.83 13.08
C ARG A 268 -5.09 -18.37 12.63
N ILE A 269 -4.08 -18.09 11.81
CA ILE A 269 -3.89 -16.78 11.18
C ILE A 269 -4.90 -16.62 10.04
N LEU A 270 -5.69 -15.55 10.08
CA LEU A 270 -6.43 -15.09 8.91
C LEU A 270 -5.62 -14.02 8.17
N PHE A 271 -5.25 -14.32 6.93
CA PHE A 271 -4.66 -13.36 6.00
C PHE A 271 -5.77 -12.58 5.29
N LEU A 272 -5.94 -11.30 5.61
CA LEU A 272 -6.99 -10.44 5.07
C LEU A 272 -6.40 -9.44 4.05
N GLU A 273 -6.54 -9.73 2.76
CA GLU A 273 -6.11 -8.90 1.64
C GLU A 273 -7.21 -7.91 1.22
N LEU A 274 -6.91 -6.60 1.25
CA LEU A 274 -7.86 -5.54 0.93
C LEU A 274 -7.32 -4.64 -0.20
N GLY A 275 -7.85 -4.83 -1.40
CA GLY A 275 -7.65 -3.92 -2.52
C GLY A 275 -6.25 -3.96 -3.14
N VAL A 276 -5.59 -5.12 -3.18
CA VAL A 276 -4.29 -5.26 -3.85
C VAL A 276 -4.49 -5.32 -5.36
N GLY A 277 -3.83 -4.39 -6.06
CA GLY A 277 -3.83 -4.32 -7.52
C GLY A 277 -2.76 -5.21 -8.17
N ARG A 278 -2.66 -5.12 -9.50
CA ARG A 278 -1.70 -5.92 -10.29
C ARG A 278 -0.34 -5.25 -10.53
N MET A 279 -0.14 -4.04 -10.03
CA MET A 279 1.17 -3.36 -10.13
C MET A 279 2.23 -4.02 -9.24
N THR A 280 1.85 -4.44 -8.03
CA THR A 280 2.78 -4.89 -6.99
C THR A 280 2.19 -6.06 -6.16
N PRO A 281 1.65 -7.12 -6.79
CA PRO A 281 1.03 -8.24 -6.05
C PRO A 281 2.02 -9.02 -5.18
N ALA A 282 3.32 -9.00 -5.54
CA ALA A 282 4.40 -9.66 -4.83
C ALA A 282 4.69 -9.14 -3.41
N PHE A 283 4.07 -8.04 -2.98
CA PHE A 283 4.29 -7.46 -1.65
C PHE A 283 3.25 -7.90 -0.60
N ILE A 284 2.05 -8.29 -1.02
CA ILE A 284 0.94 -8.67 -0.12
C ILE A 284 0.22 -9.92 -0.64
N GLN A 285 -0.43 -9.83 -1.81
CA GLN A 285 -1.31 -10.88 -2.32
C GLN A 285 -0.59 -12.22 -2.50
N GLU A 286 0.53 -12.24 -3.22
CA GLU A 286 1.27 -13.48 -3.47
C GLU A 286 1.96 -14.03 -2.21
N PRO A 287 2.59 -13.20 -1.35
CA PRO A 287 3.03 -13.66 -0.04
C PRO A 287 1.91 -14.29 0.80
N PHE A 288 0.73 -13.68 0.85
CA PHE A 288 -0.41 -14.20 1.62
C PHE A 288 -0.89 -15.55 1.07
N TRP A 289 -0.90 -15.72 -0.26
CA TRP A 289 -1.17 -17.02 -0.88
C TRP A 289 -0.14 -18.09 -0.50
N ALA A 290 1.15 -17.74 -0.59
CA ALA A 290 2.24 -18.65 -0.25
C ALA A 290 2.19 -19.05 1.23
N LEU A 291 1.98 -18.09 2.14
CA LEU A 291 1.88 -18.33 3.57
C LEU A 291 0.64 -19.15 3.92
N THR A 292 -0.52 -18.89 3.29
CA THR A 292 -1.73 -19.71 3.49
C THR A 292 -1.51 -21.16 3.05
N ALA A 293 -0.80 -21.37 1.94
CA ALA A 293 -0.45 -22.72 1.46
C ALA A 293 0.52 -23.43 2.41
N GLN A 294 1.49 -22.72 3.00
CA GLN A 294 2.52 -23.28 3.88
C GLN A 294 2.06 -23.49 5.33
N LEU A 295 1.16 -22.63 5.83
CA LEU A 295 0.64 -22.69 7.20
C LEU A 295 -0.71 -23.43 7.21
N PRO A 296 -0.78 -24.68 7.70
CA PRO A 296 -1.98 -25.52 7.52
C PRO A 296 -3.23 -24.99 8.23
N GLN A 297 -3.06 -24.21 9.29
CA GLN A 297 -4.16 -23.61 10.06
C GLN A 297 -4.56 -22.22 9.56
N ALA A 298 -3.81 -21.65 8.62
CA ALA A 298 -4.11 -20.34 8.09
C ALA A 298 -5.31 -20.38 7.13
N SER A 299 -6.03 -19.27 7.09
CA SER A 299 -7.10 -19.01 6.14
C SER A 299 -6.86 -17.68 5.43
N TYR A 300 -7.60 -17.45 4.34
CA TYR A 300 -7.37 -16.32 3.46
C TYR A 300 -8.67 -15.64 3.06
N ILE A 301 -8.71 -14.32 3.12
CA ILE A 301 -9.80 -13.52 2.55
C ILE A 301 -9.19 -12.47 1.64
N ALA A 302 -9.72 -12.33 0.42
CA ALA A 302 -9.46 -11.20 -0.46
C ALA A 302 -10.75 -10.41 -0.71
N VAL A 303 -10.65 -9.08 -0.71
CA VAL A 303 -11.73 -8.20 -1.18
C VAL A 303 -11.19 -7.24 -2.22
N ASN A 304 -11.80 -7.24 -3.41
CA ASN A 304 -11.41 -6.37 -4.51
C ASN A 304 -12.61 -6.04 -5.40
N ASN A 305 -12.74 -4.83 -5.91
CA ASN A 305 -13.87 -4.46 -6.77
C ASN A 305 -13.73 -4.90 -8.23
N LYS A 306 -12.53 -5.34 -8.65
CA LYS A 306 -12.24 -5.72 -10.04
C LYS A 306 -12.04 -7.22 -10.21
N THR A 307 -11.39 -7.87 -9.26
CA THR A 307 -10.96 -9.28 -9.38
C THR A 307 -11.52 -10.15 -8.27
N GLN A 308 -11.56 -11.46 -8.52
CA GLN A 308 -11.95 -12.48 -7.54
C GLN A 308 -10.93 -13.63 -7.57
N PHE A 309 -9.68 -13.30 -7.26
CA PHE A 309 -8.59 -14.27 -7.38
C PHE A 309 -8.48 -15.10 -6.10
N LEU A 310 -8.85 -16.38 -6.22
CA LEU A 310 -8.62 -17.40 -5.21
C LEU A 310 -7.77 -18.51 -5.85
N PRO A 311 -6.50 -18.68 -5.45
CA PRO A 311 -5.67 -19.76 -5.96
C PRO A 311 -6.27 -21.12 -5.62
N ARG A 312 -6.25 -22.04 -6.60
CA ARG A 312 -6.75 -23.41 -6.42
C ARG A 312 -6.12 -24.13 -5.23
N ALA A 313 -4.84 -23.87 -4.97
CA ALA A 313 -4.09 -24.48 -3.86
C ALA A 313 -4.62 -24.12 -2.45
N ILE A 314 -5.42 -23.06 -2.32
CA ILE A 314 -5.97 -22.60 -1.03
C ILE A 314 -7.50 -22.48 -1.04
N GLU A 315 -8.18 -23.01 -2.05
CA GLU A 315 -9.61 -22.81 -2.26
C GLU A 315 -10.50 -23.35 -1.13
N ASP A 316 -10.04 -24.35 -0.38
CA ASP A 316 -10.77 -24.92 0.77
C ASP A 316 -10.65 -24.07 2.04
N ARG A 317 -9.75 -23.09 2.06
CA ARG A 317 -9.45 -22.24 3.22
C ARG A 317 -9.47 -20.76 2.88
N GLY A 318 -9.98 -20.42 1.69
CA GLY A 318 -9.93 -19.09 1.14
C GLY A 318 -11.29 -18.61 0.67
N LEU A 319 -11.49 -17.30 0.77
CA LEU A 319 -12.66 -16.59 0.25
C LEU A 319 -12.16 -15.38 -0.55
N ALA A 320 -12.64 -15.21 -1.77
CA ALA A 320 -12.38 -14.01 -2.55
C ALA A 320 -13.72 -13.35 -2.86
N VAL A 321 -13.89 -12.08 -2.47
CA VAL A 321 -15.12 -11.31 -2.64
C VAL A 321 -14.90 -10.22 -3.68
N ARG A 322 -15.70 -10.24 -4.75
CA ARG A 322 -15.68 -9.20 -5.79
C ARG A 322 -16.80 -8.18 -5.60
N ALA A 323 -16.51 -7.14 -4.81
CA ALA A 323 -17.43 -6.05 -4.52
C ALA A 323 -16.66 -4.81 -4.05
N ASP A 324 -17.36 -3.69 -3.84
CA ASP A 324 -16.76 -2.51 -3.22
C ASP A 324 -16.32 -2.81 -1.77
N ILE A 325 -15.10 -2.42 -1.42
CA ILE A 325 -14.50 -2.76 -0.12
C ILE A 325 -15.24 -2.03 1.01
N ALA A 326 -15.73 -0.81 0.79
CA ALA A 326 -16.47 -0.05 1.80
C ALA A 326 -17.81 -0.73 2.14
N ASP A 327 -18.48 -1.27 1.13
CA ASP A 327 -19.75 -2.00 1.29
C ASP A 327 -19.52 -3.34 1.99
N VAL A 328 -18.53 -4.12 1.54
CA VAL A 328 -18.18 -5.41 2.16
C VAL A 328 -17.84 -5.26 3.63
N LEU A 329 -16.97 -4.30 3.99
CA LEU A 329 -16.62 -4.09 5.39
C LEU A 329 -17.82 -3.58 6.20
N ALA A 330 -18.67 -2.73 5.65
CA ALA A 330 -19.88 -2.30 6.34
C ALA A 330 -20.84 -3.46 6.63
N ASP A 331 -21.04 -4.36 5.65
CA ASP A 331 -21.93 -5.51 5.76
C ASP A 331 -21.37 -6.59 6.69
N VAL A 332 -20.06 -6.84 6.66
CA VAL A 332 -19.37 -7.73 7.61
C VAL A 332 -19.50 -7.18 9.03
N ARG A 333 -19.23 -5.88 9.23
CA ARG A 333 -19.37 -5.23 10.54
C ARG A 333 -20.79 -5.39 11.09
N LYS A 334 -21.79 -5.14 10.25
CA LYS A 334 -23.22 -5.34 10.58
C LYS A 334 -23.54 -6.80 10.91
N THR A 335 -22.98 -7.75 10.17
CA THR A 335 -23.18 -9.19 10.40
C THR A 335 -22.58 -9.65 11.72
N LEU A 336 -21.44 -9.08 12.12
CA LEU A 336 -20.82 -9.28 13.43
C LEU A 336 -21.56 -8.55 14.59
N GLY A 337 -22.58 -7.74 14.28
CA GLY A 337 -23.32 -6.95 15.28
C GLY A 337 -22.51 -5.80 15.86
N ARG A 338 -21.56 -5.24 15.10
CA ARG A 338 -20.64 -4.18 15.55
C ARG A 338 -20.86 -2.82 14.87
#